data_AF-A0A2P2GTQ7-F1
#
_entry.id   AF-A0A2P2GTQ7-F1
#
_cell.length_a   1.000
_cell.length_b   1.000
_cell.length_c   1.000
_cell.angle_alpha   90.00
_cell.angle_beta   90.00
_cell.angle_gamma   90.00
#
_symmetry.space_group_name_H-M   'P 1'
#
loop_
_entity.id
_entity.type
_entity.pdbx_description
1 polymer ?
#
loop_
_entity_poly.entity_id
_entity_poly.type
_entity_poly.pdbx_seq_one_letter_code
_entity_poly.pdbx_strand_id
1 'polypeptide(L)'
;MTTYLHDGAVFDLDGGFIDVVGVEWTWTGLYSDQGEPLLVGAGDPTPLPLPTVYHDHGPLIPLPKRLTSRLLRAAVSADFAASVGDGHTESYGDYALRTAGAGQ
;
A
#
# COMPACT_ATOMS: atom_id res chain seq x y z
N MET A 1 -8.11 12.80 -1.94
CA MET A 1 -7.15 12.88 -0.83
C MET A 1 -7.82 13.58 0.32
N THR A 2 -8.42 12.77 1.19
CA THR A 2 -9.08 13.23 2.42
C THR A 2 -8.11 13.08 3.57
N THR A 3 -7.90 14.13 4.35
CA THR A 3 -6.91 14.10 5.44
C THR A 3 -7.52 14.51 6.76
N TYR A 4 -6.97 13.98 7.85
CA TYR A 4 -7.34 14.32 9.22
C TYR A 4 -6.09 14.61 10.05
N LEU A 5 -6.09 15.71 10.80
CA LEU A 5 -5.00 16.10 11.70
C LEU A 5 -5.36 15.65 13.12
N HIS A 6 -4.52 14.82 13.71
CA HIS A 6 -4.65 14.36 15.09
C HIS A 6 -3.28 14.43 15.75
N ASP A 7 -3.17 15.21 16.84
CA ASP A 7 -1.96 15.37 17.65
C ASP A 7 -0.68 15.64 16.83
N GLY A 8 -0.80 16.47 15.79
CA GLY A 8 0.31 16.84 14.90
C GLY A 8 0.62 15.81 13.81
N ALA A 9 -0.02 14.64 13.81
CA ALA A 9 0.05 13.65 12.75
C ALA A 9 -1.07 13.85 11.73
N VAL A 10 -0.71 13.78 10.45
CA VAL A 10 -1.68 13.85 9.33
C VAL A 10 -1.97 12.44 8.85
N PHE A 11 -3.23 12.04 8.93
CA PHE A 11 -3.75 10.77 8.45
C PHE A 11 -4.34 10.94 7.04
N ASP A 12 -3.89 10.14 6.08
CA ASP A 12 -4.50 10.01 4.75
C ASP A 12 -5.63 8.98 4.82
N LEU A 13 -6.87 9.45 4.89
CA LEU A 13 -8.05 8.62 5.09
C LEU A 13 -8.45 7.82 3.83
N ASP A 14 -7.88 8.15 2.68
CA ASP A 14 -8.11 7.37 1.45
C ASP A 14 -7.36 6.01 1.50
N GLY A 15 -6.49 5.80 2.51
CA GLY A 15 -5.77 4.57 2.78
C GLY A 15 -6.36 3.72 3.92
N GLY A 16 -5.74 2.57 4.16
CA GLY A 16 -5.96 1.77 5.37
C GLY A 16 -4.85 2.00 6.38
N PHE A 17 -5.12 1.60 7.62
CA PHE A 17 -4.18 1.65 8.73
C PHE A 17 -4.07 0.27 9.37
N ILE A 18 -3.00 0.03 10.10
CA ILE A 18 -2.84 -1.13 10.97
C ILE A 18 -2.42 -0.66 12.35
N ASP A 19 -3.02 -1.20 13.40
CA ASP A 19 -2.62 -0.89 14.77
C ASP A 19 -1.39 -1.71 15.21
N VAL A 20 -0.92 -1.47 16.44
CA VAL A 20 0.32 -2.09 16.94
C VAL A 20 0.21 -3.60 17.17
N VAL A 21 -1.00 -4.16 17.18
CA VAL A 21 -1.24 -5.59 17.35
C VAL A 21 -1.62 -6.28 16.04
N GLY A 22 -1.77 -5.52 14.95
CA GLY A 22 -1.96 -6.04 13.60
C GLY A 22 -3.40 -6.00 13.08
N VAL A 23 -4.33 -5.30 13.75
CA VAL A 23 -5.70 -5.15 13.24
C VAL A 23 -5.71 -4.05 12.18
N GLU A 24 -6.27 -4.37 11.02
CA GLU A 24 -6.47 -3.40 9.95
C GLU A 24 -7.70 -2.53 10.22
N TRP A 25 -7.54 -1.22 10.04
CA TRP A 25 -8.57 -0.21 10.22
C TRP A 25 -8.78 0.56 8.93
N THR A 26 -10.03 0.74 8.52
CA THR A 26 -10.39 1.49 7.30
C THR A 26 -11.40 2.57 7.62
N TRP A 27 -11.20 3.75 7.04
CA TRP A 27 -12.18 4.83 7.16
C TRP A 27 -13.47 4.49 6.42
N THR A 28 -14.60 4.70 7.11
CA THR A 28 -15.94 4.38 6.61
C THR A 28 -16.48 5.38 5.58
N GLY A 29 -15.81 6.52 5.40
CA GLY A 29 -16.34 7.67 4.67
C GLY A 29 -17.23 8.57 5.54
N LEU A 30 -17.46 8.22 6.80
CA LEU A 30 -18.31 8.96 7.74
C LEU A 30 -17.48 9.63 8.84
N TYR A 31 -18.09 10.64 9.46
CA TYR A 31 -17.55 11.36 10.61
C TYR A 31 -18.54 11.26 11.78
N SER A 32 -18.02 11.32 13.01
CA SER A 32 -18.84 11.50 14.21
C SER A 32 -19.46 12.91 14.26
N ASP A 33 -20.39 13.13 15.20
CA ASP A 33 -20.97 14.46 15.45
C ASP A 33 -19.92 15.51 15.87
N GLN A 34 -18.75 15.06 16.33
CA GLN A 34 -17.61 15.90 16.69
C GLN A 34 -16.66 16.15 15.51
N GLY A 35 -16.95 15.60 14.34
CA GLY A 35 -16.13 15.74 13.14
C GLY A 35 -14.92 14.80 13.09
N GLU A 36 -14.95 13.69 13.82
CA GLU A 36 -13.85 12.72 13.85
C GLU A 36 -14.10 11.58 12.85
N PRO A 37 -13.11 11.16 12.06
CA PRO A 37 -13.29 10.06 11.11
C PRO A 37 -13.67 8.76 11.82
N LEU A 38 -14.70 8.07 11.33
CA LEU A 38 -15.10 6.77 11.88
C LEU A 38 -14.38 5.64 11.13
N LEU A 39 -13.61 4.84 11.86
CA LEU A 39 -12.88 3.67 11.36
C LEU A 39 -13.61 2.37 11.72
N VAL A 40 -13.47 1.36 10.88
CA VAL A 40 -13.91 -0.02 11.17
C VAL A 40 -12.73 -0.97 11.15
N GLY A 41 -12.69 -1.89 12.10
CA GLY A 41 -11.61 -2.84 12.28
C GLY A 41 -11.90 -4.18 11.60
N ALA A 42 -10.85 -4.88 11.17
CA ALA A 42 -10.96 -6.25 10.71
C ALA A 42 -11.33 -7.18 11.87
N GLY A 43 -12.62 -7.51 12.01
CA GLY A 43 -13.15 -8.43 13.02
C GLY A 43 -14.25 -7.83 13.91
N ASP A 44 -14.32 -6.51 14.01
CA ASP A 44 -15.42 -5.78 14.65
C ASP A 44 -15.96 -4.71 13.68
N PRO A 45 -17.18 -4.88 13.15
CA PRO A 45 -17.76 -3.91 12.21
C PRO A 45 -18.26 -2.63 12.90
N THR A 46 -18.16 -2.52 14.23
CA THR A 46 -18.59 -1.33 14.96
C THR A 46 -17.68 -0.15 14.62
N PRO A 47 -18.20 0.94 14.04
CA PRO A 47 -17.39 2.10 13.73
C PRO A 47 -16.93 2.83 15.01
N LEU A 48 -15.65 3.14 15.10
CA LEU A 48 -15.04 3.89 16.20
C LEU A 48 -14.35 5.15 15.69
N PRO A 49 -14.39 6.29 16.42
CA PRO A 49 -13.63 7.48 16.04
C PRO A 49 -12.13 7.21 15.99
N LEU A 50 -11.43 7.79 15.00
CA LEU A 50 -9.98 7.65 14.83
C LEU A 50 -9.19 7.96 16.12
N PRO A 51 -9.49 9.05 16.87
CA PRO A 51 -8.80 9.31 18.13
C PRO A 51 -9.01 8.19 19.18
N THR A 52 -10.20 7.60 19.25
CA THR A 52 -10.48 6.46 20.12
C THR A 52 -9.66 5.24 19.70
N VAL A 53 -9.62 4.94 18.40
CA VAL A 53 -8.79 3.84 17.89
C VAL A 53 -7.32 4.08 18.21
N TYR A 54 -6.81 5.29 17.97
CA TYR A 54 -5.42 5.66 18.24
C TYR A 54 -5.06 5.53 19.74
N HIS A 55 -5.97 5.94 20.62
CA HIS A 55 -5.77 5.86 22.06
C HIS A 55 -5.81 4.40 22.57
N ASP A 56 -6.83 3.64 22.18
CA ASP A 56 -7.10 2.30 22.74
C ASP A 56 -6.28 1.19 22.08
N HIS A 57 -5.94 1.35 20.80
CA HIS A 57 -5.20 0.36 20.00
C HIS A 57 -3.76 0.80 19.69
N GLY A 58 -3.38 2.00 20.10
CA GLY A 58 -2.07 2.58 19.87
C GLY A 58 -1.91 3.24 18.50
N PRO A 59 -0.70 3.73 18.18
CA PRO A 59 -0.46 4.47 16.96
C PRO A 59 -0.82 3.70 15.69
N LEU A 60 -1.60 4.35 14.83
CA LEU A 60 -2.01 3.80 13.55
C LEU A 60 -0.90 3.92 12.51
N ILE A 61 -0.44 2.78 12.01
CA ILE A 61 0.59 2.66 10.99
C ILE A 61 -0.08 2.67 9.61
N PRO A 62 0.25 3.59 8.69
CA PRO A 62 -0.33 3.59 7.35
C PRO A 62 0.00 2.32 6.57
N LEU A 63 -1.03 1.68 6.01
CA LEU A 63 -0.83 0.55 5.11
C LEU A 63 -0.28 1.04 3.76
N PRO A 64 0.65 0.29 3.14
CA PRO A 64 1.12 0.60 1.80
C PRO A 64 -0.05 0.64 0.82
N LYS A 65 -0.14 1.70 0.01
CA LYS A 65 -1.12 1.75 -1.09
C LYS A 65 -0.85 0.56 -2.01
N ARG A 66 -1.90 -0.24 -2.31
CA ARG A 66 -1.74 -1.39 -3.21
C ARG A 66 -1.17 -0.92 -4.55
N LEU A 67 -0.05 -1.51 -4.93
CA LEU A 67 0.54 -1.28 -6.23
C LEU A 67 -0.41 -1.80 -7.31
N THR A 68 -0.67 -0.99 -8.31
CA THR A 68 -1.37 -1.46 -9.52
C THR A 68 -0.39 -2.25 -10.38
N SER A 69 -0.89 -3.22 -11.16
CA SER A 69 -0.09 -3.97 -12.13
C SER A 69 0.63 -3.05 -13.13
N ARG A 70 0.02 -1.90 -13.45
CA ARG A 70 0.63 -0.85 -14.27
C ARG A 70 1.85 -0.22 -13.59
N LEU A 71 1.74 0.16 -12.32
CA LEU A 71 2.85 0.75 -11.57
C LEU A 71 4.00 -0.25 -11.41
N LEU A 72 3.67 -1.51 -11.09
CA LEU A 72 4.65 -2.58 -11.01
C LEU A 72 5.39 -2.77 -12.34
N ARG A 73 4.65 -2.85 -13.46
CA ARG A 73 5.25 -3.00 -14.79
C ARG A 73 6.16 -1.82 -15.14
N ALA A 74 5.74 -0.59 -14.84
CA ALA A 74 6.56 0.59 -15.10
C ALA A 74 7.89 0.54 -14.34
N ALA A 75 7.86 0.18 -13.05
CA ALA A 75 9.06 0.05 -12.23
C ALA A 75 10.01 -1.04 -12.76
N VAL A 76 9.48 -2.23 -13.06
CA VAL A 76 10.29 -3.36 -13.54
C VAL A 76 10.83 -3.14 -14.95
N SER A 77 10.04 -2.58 -15.87
CA SER A 77 10.46 -2.41 -17.26
C SER A 77 11.52 -1.33 -17.47
N ALA A 78 11.49 -0.25 -16.68
CA ALA A 78 12.52 0.79 -16.75
C ALA A 78 13.88 0.24 -16.31
N ASP A 79 13.89 -0.50 -15.21
CA ASP A 79 15.09 -1.10 -14.65
C ASP A 79 15.61 -2.27 -15.51
N PHE A 80 14.71 -3.05 -16.10
CA PHE A 80 15.07 -4.12 -17.02
C PHE A 80 15.76 -3.61 -18.29
N ALA A 81 15.25 -2.54 -18.91
CA ALA A 81 15.87 -1.98 -20.12
C ALA A 81 17.26 -1.39 -19.83
N ALA A 82 17.42 -0.69 -18.70
CA ALA A 82 18.71 -0.19 -18.25
C ALA A 82 19.68 -1.34 -17.94
N SER A 83 19.23 -2.35 -17.20
CA SER A 83 20.02 -3.55 -16.86
C SER A 83 20.48 -4.33 -18.10
N VAL A 84 19.65 -4.40 -19.16
CA VAL A 84 20.05 -4.96 -20.47
C VAL A 84 21.09 -4.06 -21.15
N GLY A 85 20.90 -2.75 -21.14
CA GLY A 85 21.87 -1.78 -21.69
C GLY A 85 23.23 -1.82 -21.00
N ASP A 86 23.24 -2.01 -19.68
CA ASP A 86 24.45 -2.11 -18.85
C ASP A 86 25.07 -3.52 -18.85
N GLY A 87 24.43 -4.48 -19.52
CA GLY A 87 24.90 -5.87 -19.63
C GLY A 87 24.74 -6.70 -18.35
N HIS A 88 24.00 -6.20 -17.35
CA HIS A 88 23.69 -6.93 -16.12
C HIS A 88 22.60 -8.00 -16.31
N THR A 89 21.79 -7.89 -17.36
CA THR A 89 20.76 -8.86 -17.73
C THR A 89 20.81 -9.14 -19.23
N GLU A 90 20.72 -10.41 -19.62
CA GLU A 90 20.66 -10.78 -21.05
C GLU A 90 19.36 -10.28 -21.68
N SER A 91 19.40 -9.91 -22.97
CA SER A 91 18.18 -9.50 -23.67
C SER A 91 17.26 -10.70 -23.91
N TYR A 92 15.96 -10.44 -24.11
CA TYR A 92 15.01 -11.51 -24.46
C TYR A 92 15.39 -12.21 -25.77
N GLY A 93 15.98 -11.48 -26.74
CA GLY A 93 16.47 -12.05 -27.99
C GLY A 93 17.62 -13.04 -27.78
N ASP A 94 18.57 -12.68 -26.92
CA ASP A 94 19.72 -13.53 -26.60
C ASP A 94 19.29 -14.78 -25.82
N TYR A 95 18.40 -14.62 -24.85
CA TYR A 95 17.77 -15.72 -24.14
C TYR A 95 17.06 -16.69 -25.11
N ALA A 96 16.26 -16.15 -26.05
CA ALA A 96 15.51 -16.95 -27.02
C ALA A 96 16.45 -17.72 -27.96
N LEU A 97 17.52 -17.10 -28.45
CA LEU A 97 18.54 -17.77 -29.27
C LEU A 97 19.24 -18.90 -28.49
N ARG A 98 19.62 -18.64 -27.24
CA ARG A 98 20.29 -19.62 -26.36
C ARG A 98 19.40 -20.82 -26.05
N THR A 99 18.12 -20.60 -25.78
CA THR A 99 17.18 -21.65 -25.39
C THR A 99 16.57 -22.41 -26.56
N ALA A 100 16.43 -21.78 -27.74
CA ALA A 100 15.99 -22.47 -28.95
C ALA A 100 16.97 -23.59 -29.37
N GLY A 101 18.26 -23.46 -29.05
CA GLY A 101 19.27 -24.50 -29.30
C GLY A 101 19.30 -25.63 -28.26
N ALA A 102 18.65 -25.47 -27.10
CA ALA A 102 18.66 -26.45 -26.01
C ALA A 102 17.55 -27.51 -26.12
N GLY A 103 16.68 -27.40 -27.12
CA GLY A 103 15.56 -28.31 -27.37
C GLY A 103 15.77 -29.30 -28.53
N GLN A 104 16.99 -29.40 -29.08
CA GLN A 104 17.37 -30.42 -30.08
C GLN A 104 18.25 -31.51 -29.47
#